data_AF-A0A1X0U0X3-F1
#
_entry.id   AF-A0A1X0U0X3-F1
#
_cell.length_a   1.000
_cell.length_b   1.000
_cell.length_c   1.000
_cell.angle_alpha   90.00
_cell.angle_beta   90.00
_cell.angle_gamma   90.00
#
_symmetry.space_group_name_H-M   'P 1'
#
loop_
_entity.id
_entity.type
_entity.pdbx_description
1 polymer ?
#
loop_
_entity_poly.entity_id
_entity_poly.type
_entity_poly.pdbx_seq_one_letter_code
_entity_poly.pdbx_strand_id
1 'polypeptide(L)'
;MSEFLIEVFTLSFLFMIIGLYAVYRAKKAQSEYEKNVADYDKNLLNFAKILGVKDRIDLVKFDEILVQALKEKLIFKFNKSTTKEEFISFIKDENFKTKPQISQNHIDEAFLNICASSLVEPLNLAILKNEDQIYGFLFEKEHLFALIDSAVLLGENIIICE
;
A
#
# COMPACT_ATOMS: atom_id res chain seq x y z
N MET A 1 55.27 32.73 18.83
CA MET A 1 54.79 33.07 17.47
C MET A 1 54.61 31.83 16.61
N SER A 2 55.64 30.99 16.42
CA SER A 2 55.55 29.74 15.64
C SER A 2 54.52 28.73 16.19
N GLU A 3 54.57 28.41 17.49
CA GLU A 3 53.65 27.43 18.10
C GLU A 3 52.19 27.87 18.07
N PHE A 4 51.89 29.14 18.36
CA PHE A 4 50.54 29.70 18.26
C PHE A 4 49.98 29.65 16.83
N LEU A 5 50.82 29.93 15.82
CA LEU A 5 50.41 29.81 14.42
C LEU A 5 50.12 28.35 14.03
N ILE A 6 50.92 27.40 14.52
CA ILE A 6 50.70 25.97 14.31
C ILE A 6 49.40 25.52 14.96
N GLU A 7 49.11 25.96 16.20
CA GLU A 7 47.89 25.61 16.92
C GLU A 7 46.62 26.17 16.26
N VAL A 8 46.68 27.41 15.76
CA VAL A 8 45.58 28.02 15.00
C VAL A 8 45.38 27.29 13.66
N PHE A 9 46.47 26.89 12.99
CA PHE A 9 46.40 26.09 11.76
C PHE A 9 45.82 24.70 11.99
N THR A 10 46.21 24.00 13.06
CA THR A 10 45.70 22.67 13.38
C THR A 10 44.22 22.72 13.75
N LEU A 11 43.78 23.73 14.51
CA LEU A 11 42.37 23.97 14.79
C LEU A 11 41.58 24.24 13.49
N SER A 12 42.09 25.12 12.62
CA SER A 12 41.45 25.43 11.34
C SER A 12 41.31 24.19 10.45
N PHE A 13 42.33 23.34 10.42
CA PHE A 13 42.31 22.10 9.65
C PHE A 13 41.32 21.08 10.24
N LEU A 14 41.25 20.98 11.57
CA LEU A 14 40.26 20.16 12.26
C LEU A 14 38.82 20.60 11.93
N PHE A 15 38.55 21.92 11.97
CA PHE A 15 37.25 22.46 11.58
C PHE A 15 36.91 22.19 10.11
N MET A 16 37.90 22.23 9.22
CA MET A 16 37.72 21.90 7.81
C MET A 16 37.32 20.42 7.62
N ILE A 17 37.98 19.49 8.32
CA ILE A 17 37.65 18.06 8.28
C ILE A 17 36.24 17.81 8.80
N ILE A 18 35.87 18.44 9.93
CA ILE A 18 34.53 18.30 10.52
C ILE A 18 33.47 18.84 9.54
N GLY A 19 33.72 19.99 8.91
CA GLY A 19 32.82 20.57 7.91
C GLY A 19 32.63 19.66 6.69
N LEU A 20 33.72 19.10 6.15
CA LEU A 20 33.67 18.14 5.03
C LEU A 20 32.92 16.87 5.40
N TYR A 21 33.12 16.34 6.61
CA TYR A 21 32.41 15.17 7.11
C TYR A 21 30.91 15.40 7.26
N ALA A 22 30.51 16.58 7.75
CA ALA A 22 29.09 16.96 7.86
C ALA A 22 28.41 17.03 6.48
N VAL A 23 29.08 17.62 5.48
CA VAL A 23 28.57 17.68 4.09
C VAL A 23 28.47 16.28 3.48
N TYR A 24 29.47 15.42 3.69
CA TYR A 24 29.43 14.04 3.23
C TYR A 24 28.23 13.28 3.82
N ARG A 25 28.00 13.40 5.14
CA ARG A 25 26.87 12.76 5.81
C ARG A 25 25.53 13.27 5.29
N ALA A 26 25.41 14.58 5.08
CA ALA A 26 24.20 15.20 4.52
C ALA A 26 23.90 14.69 3.10
N LYS A 27 24.92 14.63 2.23
CA LYS A 27 24.79 14.08 0.87
C LYS A 27 24.41 12.60 0.86
N LYS A 28 24.98 11.81 1.79
CA LYS A 28 24.65 10.39 1.90
C LYS A 28 23.18 10.20 2.31
N ALA A 29 22.72 10.93 3.33
CA ALA A 29 21.34 10.91 3.79
C ALA A 29 20.36 11.37 2.69
N GLN A 30 20.71 12.42 1.93
CA GLN A 30 19.93 12.85 0.78
C GLN A 30 19.87 11.77 -0.31
N SER A 31 20.98 11.10 -0.62
CA SER A 31 20.98 10.03 -1.63
C SER A 31 20.18 8.80 -1.21
N GLU A 32 20.18 8.46 0.08
CA GLU A 32 19.36 7.38 0.64
C GLU A 32 17.88 7.77 0.60
N TYR A 33 17.56 9.02 0.93
CA TYR A 33 16.21 9.57 0.78
C TYR A 33 15.73 9.53 -0.67
N GLU A 34 16.54 10.00 -1.63
CA GLU A 34 16.21 10.00 -3.06
C GLU A 34 16.01 8.58 -3.61
N LYS A 35 16.83 7.61 -3.17
CA LYS A 35 16.64 6.19 -3.51
C LYS A 35 15.33 5.65 -2.95
N ASN A 36 15.05 5.92 -1.68
CA ASN A 36 13.81 5.46 -1.04
C ASN A 36 12.56 6.06 -1.69
N VAL A 37 12.61 7.33 -2.10
CA VAL A 37 11.50 7.98 -2.84
C VAL A 37 11.33 7.37 -4.23
N ALA A 38 12.42 7.18 -4.97
CA ALA A 38 12.35 6.54 -6.29
C ALA A 38 11.84 5.09 -6.23
N ASP A 39 12.22 4.35 -5.19
CA ASP A 39 11.73 2.99 -4.95
C ASP A 39 10.25 3.01 -4.56
N TYR A 40 9.81 3.96 -3.74
CA TYR A 40 8.39 4.15 -3.39
C TYR A 40 7.53 4.45 -4.63
N ASP A 41 7.92 5.43 -5.44
CA ASP A 41 7.19 5.81 -6.66
C ASP A 41 7.11 4.64 -7.66
N LYS A 42 8.20 3.88 -7.79
CA LYS A 42 8.23 2.68 -8.62
C LYS A 42 7.27 1.60 -8.11
N ASN A 43 7.25 1.36 -6.80
CA ASN A 43 6.33 0.38 -6.19
C ASN A 43 4.87 0.82 -6.33
N LEU A 44 4.61 2.13 -6.25
CA LEU A 44 3.28 2.71 -6.39
C LEU A 44 2.76 2.57 -7.83
N LEU A 45 3.61 2.85 -8.81
CA LEU A 45 3.31 2.61 -10.22
C LEU A 45 3.08 1.12 -10.50
N ASN A 46 3.88 0.25 -9.88
CA ASN A 46 3.73 -1.20 -10.04
C ASN A 46 2.38 -1.68 -9.48
N PHE A 47 2.00 -1.20 -8.29
CA PHE A 47 0.71 -1.50 -7.69
C PHE A 47 -0.45 -1.03 -8.59
N ALA A 48 -0.40 0.21 -9.09
CA ALA A 48 -1.42 0.74 -10.00
C ALA A 48 -1.56 -0.11 -11.27
N LYS A 49 -0.42 -0.53 -11.86
CA LYS A 49 -0.39 -1.37 -13.06
C LYS A 49 -0.97 -2.76 -12.82
N ILE A 50 -0.58 -3.40 -11.72
CA ILE A 50 -1.13 -4.71 -11.35
C ILE A 50 -2.64 -4.57 -11.17
N LEU A 51 -3.11 -3.54 -10.45
CA LEU A 51 -4.53 -3.30 -10.24
C LEU A 51 -5.32 -3.00 -11.53
N GLY A 52 -4.64 -2.67 -12.62
CA GLY A 52 -5.26 -2.33 -13.91
C GLY A 52 -5.65 -0.85 -14.04
N VAL A 53 -5.24 0.01 -13.11
CA VAL A 53 -5.44 1.46 -13.20
C VAL A 53 -4.52 2.01 -14.29
N LYS A 54 -5.09 2.38 -15.43
CA LYS A 54 -4.32 2.77 -16.64
C LYS A 54 -3.45 3.99 -16.41
N ASP A 55 -2.14 3.82 -16.66
CA ASP A 55 -1.08 4.80 -16.99
C ASP A 55 -1.40 6.29 -16.74
N ARG A 56 -1.77 6.65 -15.51
CA ARG A 56 -1.73 8.04 -15.06
C ARG A 56 -0.45 8.22 -14.27
N ILE A 57 0.53 8.80 -14.94
CA ILE A 57 1.84 9.18 -14.38
C ILE A 57 1.68 10.14 -13.18
N ASP A 58 0.50 10.76 -13.05
CA ASP A 58 0.19 11.76 -12.02
C ASP A 58 -0.33 11.15 -10.69
N LEU A 59 -0.49 9.82 -10.59
CA LEU A 59 -0.89 9.18 -9.33
C LEU A 59 0.33 9.15 -8.39
N VAL A 60 0.35 10.04 -7.39
CA VAL A 60 1.50 10.20 -6.47
C VAL A 60 1.26 9.50 -5.14
N LYS A 61 0.02 9.06 -4.86
CA LYS A 61 -0.38 8.48 -3.57
C LYS A 61 -1.22 7.23 -3.73
N PHE A 62 -1.03 6.30 -2.78
CA PHE A 62 -1.79 5.05 -2.71
C PHE A 62 -3.31 5.29 -2.65
N ASP A 63 -3.76 6.26 -1.85
CA ASP A 63 -5.18 6.64 -1.76
C ASP A 63 -5.77 7.09 -3.11
N GLU A 64 -4.98 7.79 -3.93
CA GLU A 64 -5.43 8.24 -5.26
C GLU A 64 -5.62 7.05 -6.20
N ILE A 65 -4.76 6.02 -6.10
CA ILE A 65 -4.92 4.77 -6.83
C ILE A 65 -6.21 4.08 -6.41
N LEU A 66 -6.49 3.98 -5.10
CA LEU A 66 -7.74 3.38 -4.61
C LEU A 66 -8.98 4.14 -5.10
N VAL A 67 -8.96 5.48 -5.05
CA VAL A 67 -10.06 6.31 -5.57
C VAL A 67 -10.26 6.09 -7.06
N GLN A 68 -9.19 5.98 -7.84
CA GLN A 68 -9.28 5.74 -9.27
C GLN A 68 -9.78 4.32 -9.57
N ALA A 69 -9.27 3.32 -8.85
CA ALA A 69 -9.72 1.94 -8.96
C ALA A 69 -11.21 1.79 -8.62
N LEU A 70 -11.71 2.54 -7.63
CA LEU A 70 -13.15 2.62 -7.34
C LEU A 70 -13.95 3.24 -8.48
N LYS A 71 -13.45 4.34 -9.10
CA LYS A 71 -14.11 4.96 -10.25
C LYS A 71 -14.17 4.02 -11.45
N GLU A 72 -13.11 3.24 -11.66
CA GLU A 72 -13.00 2.24 -12.73
C GLU A 72 -13.69 0.91 -12.39
N LYS A 73 -14.29 0.80 -11.19
CA LYS A 73 -14.97 -0.41 -10.68
C LYS A 73 -14.06 -1.65 -10.62
N LEU A 74 -12.76 -1.43 -10.43
CA LEU A 74 -11.76 -2.49 -10.27
C LEU A 74 -11.74 -3.04 -8.83
N ILE A 75 -12.08 -2.19 -7.87
CA ILE A 75 -12.20 -2.54 -6.45
C ILE A 75 -13.50 -2.00 -5.90
N PHE A 76 -13.82 -2.37 -4.68
CA PHE A 76 -15.00 -1.92 -3.98
C PHE A 76 -14.68 -1.39 -2.60
N LYS A 77 -15.57 -0.52 -2.09
CA LYS A 77 -15.41 0.18 -0.81
C LYS A 77 -16.67 0.03 0.02
N PHE A 78 -16.46 -0.34 1.27
CA PHE A 78 -17.50 -0.45 2.29
C PHE A 78 -17.12 0.38 3.51
N ASN A 79 -18.13 0.90 4.20
CA ASN A 79 -17.98 1.39 5.56
C ASN A 79 -18.05 0.21 6.53
N LYS A 80 -17.37 0.25 7.68
CA LYS A 80 -17.65 -0.67 8.81
C LYS A 80 -19.14 -0.79 9.15
N SER A 81 -19.92 0.28 8.95
CA SER A 81 -21.36 0.29 9.20
C SER A 81 -22.21 -0.33 8.09
N THR A 82 -21.59 -0.79 6.99
CA THR A 82 -22.31 -1.41 5.87
C THR A 82 -23.01 -2.66 6.38
N THR A 83 -24.29 -2.79 6.06
CA THR A 83 -25.04 -3.97 6.47
C THR A 83 -24.60 -5.16 5.64
N LYS A 84 -24.76 -6.34 6.24
CA LYS A 84 -24.46 -7.59 5.57
C LYS A 84 -25.33 -7.80 4.33
N GLU A 85 -26.60 -7.42 4.36
CA GLU A 85 -27.50 -7.56 3.23
C GLU A 85 -27.00 -6.76 2.02
N GLU A 86 -26.50 -5.54 2.25
CA GLU A 86 -25.90 -4.68 1.23
C GLU A 86 -24.62 -5.30 0.67
N PHE A 87 -23.72 -5.81 1.53
CA PHE A 87 -22.49 -6.47 1.10
C PHE A 87 -22.76 -7.74 0.29
N ILE A 88 -23.68 -8.59 0.75
CA ILE A 88 -24.05 -9.81 0.02
C ILE A 88 -24.71 -9.47 -1.31
N SER A 89 -25.57 -8.45 -1.38
CA SER A 89 -26.17 -8.03 -2.65
C SER A 89 -25.09 -7.59 -3.63
N PHE A 90 -24.12 -6.81 -3.17
CA PHE A 90 -23.00 -6.35 -3.98
C PHE A 90 -22.14 -7.52 -4.50
N ILE A 91 -21.67 -8.41 -3.61
CA ILE A 91 -20.86 -9.56 -4.05
C ILE A 91 -21.69 -10.57 -4.85
N LYS A 92 -23.03 -10.62 -4.71
CA LYS A 92 -23.86 -11.43 -5.61
C LYS A 92 -23.89 -10.90 -7.03
N ASP A 93 -23.98 -9.58 -7.17
CA ASP A 93 -23.97 -8.93 -8.47
C ASP A 93 -22.60 -9.11 -9.15
N GLU A 94 -21.53 -9.21 -8.36
CA GLU A 94 -20.15 -9.35 -8.86
C GLU A 94 -19.68 -10.82 -8.97
N ASN A 95 -19.86 -11.69 -7.96
CA ASN A 95 -19.51 -13.14 -8.03
C ASN A 95 -19.88 -14.05 -6.80
N PHE A 96 -21.16 -14.34 -6.49
CA PHE A 96 -21.52 -15.45 -5.57
C PHE A 96 -22.35 -16.54 -6.24
N LYS A 97 -21.87 -17.80 -6.22
CA LYS A 97 -22.64 -18.97 -6.73
C LYS A 97 -23.73 -19.45 -5.78
N THR A 98 -23.55 -19.33 -4.47
CA THR A 98 -24.52 -19.74 -3.44
C THR A 98 -24.60 -18.68 -2.35
N LYS A 99 -25.82 -18.29 -1.95
CA LYS A 99 -26.03 -17.31 -0.88
C LYS A 99 -25.58 -17.93 0.45
N PRO A 100 -24.54 -17.40 1.13
CA PRO A 100 -24.12 -17.98 2.40
C PRO A 100 -25.23 -17.79 3.45
N GLN A 101 -25.51 -18.83 4.24
CA GLN A 101 -26.40 -18.73 5.40
C GLN A 101 -25.60 -18.17 6.55
N ILE A 102 -25.86 -16.92 6.88
CA ILE A 102 -25.06 -16.19 7.86
C ILE A 102 -26.01 -15.71 8.96
N SER A 103 -25.59 -15.84 10.22
CA SER A 103 -26.37 -15.46 11.41
C SER A 103 -25.86 -14.18 12.10
N GLN A 104 -24.79 -13.55 11.60
CA GLN A 104 -24.20 -12.35 12.18
C GLN A 104 -24.69 -11.06 11.50
N ASN A 105 -24.76 -9.97 12.28
CA ASN A 105 -25.20 -8.63 11.88
C ASN A 105 -24.04 -7.63 11.66
N HIS A 106 -22.79 -8.06 11.85
CA HIS A 106 -21.60 -7.25 11.64
C HIS A 106 -20.64 -7.96 10.69
N ILE A 107 -19.91 -7.17 9.89
CA ILE A 107 -18.85 -7.66 9.01
C ILE A 107 -17.61 -7.85 9.88
N ASP A 108 -17.31 -9.10 10.23
CA ASP A 108 -16.10 -9.52 10.95
C ASP A 108 -15.23 -10.45 10.08
N GLU A 109 -14.07 -10.83 10.58
CA GLU A 109 -13.12 -11.69 9.84
C GLU A 109 -13.71 -13.06 9.52
N ALA A 110 -14.51 -13.64 10.44
CA ALA A 110 -15.19 -14.91 10.23
C ALA A 110 -16.22 -14.84 9.10
N PHE A 111 -17.00 -13.76 9.04
CA PHE A 111 -17.93 -13.48 7.96
C PHE A 111 -17.24 -13.37 6.60
N LEU A 112 -16.09 -12.70 6.55
CA LEU A 112 -15.33 -12.49 5.32
C LEU A 112 -14.72 -13.79 4.79
N ASN A 113 -14.26 -14.69 5.67
CA ASN A 113 -13.78 -16.03 5.30
C ASN A 113 -14.91 -16.91 4.75
N ILE A 114 -16.12 -16.84 5.35
CA ILE A 114 -17.31 -17.51 4.81
C ILE A 114 -17.65 -16.99 3.40
N CYS A 115 -17.48 -15.68 3.21
CA CYS A 115 -17.65 -15.06 1.90
C CYS A 115 -16.57 -15.56 0.92
N ALA A 116 -15.29 -15.55 1.27
CA ALA A 116 -14.23 -16.00 0.37
C ALA A 116 -14.40 -17.46 -0.09
N SER A 117 -14.69 -18.37 0.83
CA SER A 117 -14.93 -19.79 0.54
C SER A 117 -16.14 -20.08 -0.35
N SER A 118 -17.06 -19.13 -0.52
CA SER A 118 -18.28 -19.28 -1.34
C SER A 118 -18.14 -18.67 -2.75
N LEU A 119 -16.98 -18.10 -3.06
CA LEU A 119 -16.69 -17.51 -4.38
C LEU A 119 -16.55 -18.57 -5.47
N VAL A 120 -16.76 -18.13 -6.70
CA VAL A 120 -16.55 -18.97 -7.88
C VAL A 120 -15.07 -18.97 -8.22
N GLU A 121 -14.43 -20.15 -8.22
CA GLU A 121 -13.09 -20.29 -8.80
C GLU A 121 -13.05 -19.68 -10.22
N PRO A 122 -12.00 -18.90 -10.55
CA PRO A 122 -10.73 -18.74 -9.83
C PRO A 122 -10.63 -17.54 -8.86
N LEU A 123 -11.75 -16.86 -8.58
CA LEU A 123 -11.75 -15.59 -7.84
C LEU A 123 -11.63 -15.80 -6.31
N ASN A 124 -10.80 -14.97 -5.67
CA ASN A 124 -10.63 -14.91 -4.22
C ASN A 124 -10.87 -13.47 -3.74
N LEU A 125 -11.15 -13.30 -2.45
CA LEU A 125 -11.38 -12.01 -1.81
C LEU A 125 -10.15 -11.61 -0.99
N ALA A 126 -9.65 -10.39 -1.22
CA ALA A 126 -8.70 -9.76 -0.33
C ALA A 126 -9.22 -8.39 0.12
N ILE A 127 -8.72 -7.92 1.27
CA ILE A 127 -9.31 -6.78 1.96
C ILE A 127 -8.20 -5.90 2.54
N LEU A 128 -8.31 -4.59 2.30
CA LEU A 128 -7.52 -3.56 2.95
C LEU A 128 -8.42 -2.79 3.92
N LYS A 129 -8.02 -2.76 5.18
CA LYS A 129 -8.68 -1.95 6.21
C LYS A 129 -7.92 -0.64 6.37
N ASN A 130 -8.56 0.46 6.00
CA ASN A 130 -8.05 1.81 6.22
C ASN A 130 -9.01 2.57 7.15
N GLU A 131 -8.65 2.66 8.44
CA GLU A 131 -9.46 3.26 9.51
C GLU A 131 -10.90 2.67 9.62
N ASP A 132 -11.90 3.41 9.14
CA ASP A 132 -13.31 3.05 9.10
C ASP A 132 -13.79 2.59 7.71
N GLN A 133 -12.89 2.58 6.74
CA GLN A 133 -13.12 2.17 5.38
C GLN A 133 -12.49 0.81 5.13
N ILE A 134 -13.22 -0.04 4.42
CA ILE A 134 -12.80 -1.37 4.01
C ILE A 134 -12.81 -1.38 2.50
N TYR A 135 -11.65 -1.55 1.88
CA TYR A 135 -11.51 -1.77 0.45
C TYR A 135 -11.41 -3.26 0.20
N GLY A 136 -12.13 -3.78 -0.76
CA GLY A 136 -12.03 -5.18 -1.13
C GLY A 136 -11.67 -5.38 -2.61
N PHE A 137 -10.93 -6.44 -2.83
CA PHE A 137 -10.29 -6.83 -4.07
C PHE A 137 -10.80 -8.22 -4.41
N LEU A 138 -11.45 -8.37 -5.55
CA LEU A 138 -11.99 -9.64 -6.02
C LEU A 138 -11.31 -10.00 -7.34
N PHE A 139 -10.23 -10.77 -7.25
CA PHE A 139 -9.41 -11.15 -8.40
C PHE A 139 -8.98 -12.62 -8.29
N GLU A 140 -8.36 -13.12 -9.36
CA GLU A 140 -7.76 -14.44 -9.35
C GLU A 140 -6.63 -14.53 -8.32
N LYS A 141 -6.39 -15.73 -7.79
CA LYS A 141 -5.41 -15.97 -6.72
C LYS A 141 -4.02 -15.39 -7.04
N GLU A 142 -3.53 -15.65 -8.25
CA GLU A 142 -2.21 -15.20 -8.72
C GLU A 142 -2.12 -13.67 -8.79
N HIS A 143 -3.21 -13.04 -9.22
CA HIS A 143 -3.30 -11.59 -9.34
C HIS A 143 -3.37 -10.91 -7.96
N LEU A 144 -4.09 -11.52 -7.00
CA LEU A 144 -4.13 -11.04 -5.62
C LEU A 144 -2.77 -11.14 -4.93
N PHE A 145 -2.03 -12.23 -5.12
CA PHE A 145 -0.69 -12.33 -4.55
C PHE A 145 0.24 -11.24 -5.08
N ALA A 146 0.21 -10.96 -6.39
CA ALA A 146 0.98 -9.86 -6.97
C ALA A 146 0.58 -8.49 -6.37
N LEU A 147 -0.73 -8.27 -6.13
CA LEU A 147 -1.22 -7.05 -5.49
C LEU A 147 -0.73 -6.92 -4.04
N ILE A 148 -0.76 -8.01 -3.27
CA ILE A 148 -0.34 -8.04 -1.87
C ILE A 148 1.16 -7.79 -1.76
N ASP A 149 1.97 -8.50 -2.54
CA ASP A 149 3.42 -8.29 -2.56
C ASP A 149 3.75 -6.83 -2.89
N SER A 150 3.04 -6.24 -3.85
CA SER A 150 3.23 -4.83 -4.20
C SER A 150 2.72 -3.86 -3.13
N ALA A 151 1.65 -4.18 -2.40
CA ALA A 151 1.13 -3.37 -1.30
C ALA A 151 2.05 -3.38 -0.07
N VAL A 152 2.66 -4.53 0.25
CA VAL A 152 3.62 -4.66 1.36
C VAL A 152 4.83 -3.74 1.15
N LEU A 153 5.29 -3.60 -0.11
CA LEU A 153 6.38 -2.68 -0.47
C LEU A 153 6.01 -1.18 -0.30
N LEU A 154 4.72 -0.87 -0.17
CA LEU A 154 4.21 0.47 0.11
C LEU A 154 3.88 0.68 1.60
N GLY A 155 4.06 -0.35 2.43
CA GLY A 155 3.71 -0.34 3.86
C GLY A 155 2.23 -0.65 4.14
N GLU A 156 1.50 -1.11 3.12
CA GLU A 156 0.06 -1.39 3.21
C GLU A 156 -0.19 -2.89 3.41
N ASN A 157 -1.13 -3.22 4.30
CA ASN A 157 -1.44 -4.60 4.65
C ASN A 157 -2.79 -5.02 4.06
N ILE A 158 -2.74 -5.74 2.93
CA ILE A 158 -3.91 -6.38 2.32
C ILE A 158 -3.99 -7.81 2.85
N ILE A 159 -5.14 -8.18 3.41
CA ILE A 159 -5.40 -9.49 4.01
C ILE A 159 -6.19 -10.34 3.01
N ILE A 160 -5.70 -11.52 2.66
CA ILE A 160 -6.50 -12.53 1.96
C ILE A 160 -7.47 -13.17 2.93
N CYS A 161 -8.72 -13.31 2.51
CA CYS A 161 -9.69 -14.14 3.19
C CYS A 161 -9.61 -15.56 2.61
N GLU A 162 -9.33 -16.54 3.46
CA GLU A 162 -9.35 -17.97 3.13
C GLU A 162 -10.76 -18.57 3.31
#